data_AF-A0A9E3P2F0-F1
#
_entry.id   AF-A0A9E3P2F0-F1
#
_cell.length_a   1.000
_cell.length_b   1.000
_cell.length_c   1.000
_cell.angle_alpha   90.00
_cell.angle_beta   90.00
_cell.angle_gamma   90.00
#
_symmetry.space_group_name_H-M   'P 1'
#
loop_
_entity.id
_entity.type
_entity.pdbx_description
1 polymer ?
#
loop_
_entity_poly.entity_id
_entity_poly.type
_entity_poly.pdbx_seq_one_letter_code
_entity_poly.pdbx_strand_id
1 'polypeptide(L)'
;MSRRLVAAATFVALLFASTFAFADARTEARAHFKKGMDAIAAGKYDEGIVELKTAYQILPHANVLYNIARAYAEAGDLEEAVVYFRKYLEGNPPDKDEASQILKNLEARIRRQQAAREAAQAEKPAPAPTPTEPAPEKPTPSPPVAPEKPPAAELGQARTEDVFAESIVTASKGTQSPLDAPNSTSIITEQDIRLSGITKIPELLRRLAGIDIMQVTGAQTEVSIRGFNQRLANKTLVLVDGRSVYVDLLGATIWQAFSIGVEDIQRIEVVRGPGSSLYGADAFNGVVNIITKKPGEGKNGVAGGYGMQASTHGSLWASGRDADFAWRLAAGYDYLPRWSREVPNGRADVRTGVGDQVESARTIRLDARGTRQLGKVGVFGVGGGLSQGSLEVLGIGPLNDIVLPEFVSTDVTSYFNSDNFDVRVFWNRLRADSALNVNYVGQSLLPARAEQNIFDAEMVYKAKLELGKDLANDLRVGAAYRYKNVAWTYLDQVRFEHHYALFLHDELKLGPAVALVADYRVDWVPYLERFQQSPRGAILVHPSKQSTVRGSIATAFRKPTFLESYLSLPIQL
;
A
#
# COMPACT_ATOMS: atom_id res chain seq x y z
N MET A 1 -60.41 -8.43 17.79
CA MET A 1 -59.57 -7.33 17.26
C MET A 1 -58.20 -7.42 17.89
N SER A 2 -57.22 -7.80 17.08
CA SER A 2 -55.96 -8.44 17.49
C SER A 2 -54.83 -7.47 17.81
N ARG A 3 -54.12 -7.79 18.89
CA ARG A 3 -52.80 -7.31 19.32
C ARG A 3 -51.82 -7.12 18.15
N ARG A 4 -51.58 -5.89 17.71
CA ARG A 4 -50.44 -5.48 16.87
C ARG A 4 -50.14 -3.99 17.10
N LEU A 5 -49.40 -3.64 18.15
CA LEU A 5 -48.88 -2.27 18.30
C LEU A 5 -47.63 -2.12 19.18
N VAL A 6 -46.96 -3.22 19.58
CA VAL A 6 -45.78 -3.14 20.47
C VAL A 6 -44.47 -3.63 19.81
N ALA A 7 -44.48 -4.07 18.55
CA ALA A 7 -43.27 -4.61 17.90
C ALA A 7 -42.51 -3.59 17.00
N ALA A 8 -43.02 -2.38 16.79
CA ALA A 8 -42.42 -1.43 15.84
C ALA A 8 -41.46 -0.40 16.47
N ALA A 9 -41.49 -0.20 17.79
CA ALA A 9 -40.67 0.81 18.46
C ALA A 9 -39.27 0.30 18.87
N THR A 10 -39.09 -1.02 19.02
CA THR A 10 -37.81 -1.60 19.46
C THR A 10 -36.85 -1.93 18.31
N PHE A 11 -37.34 -1.97 17.06
CA PHE A 11 -36.50 -2.32 15.89
C PHE A 11 -35.85 -1.09 15.23
N VAL A 12 -36.41 0.11 15.42
CA VAL A 12 -35.85 1.35 14.86
C VAL A 12 -34.75 1.94 15.75
N ALA A 13 -34.77 1.67 17.06
CA ALA A 13 -33.68 2.07 17.97
C ALA A 13 -32.39 1.24 17.79
N LEU A 14 -32.49 0.01 17.26
CA LEU A 14 -31.34 -0.85 16.94
C LEU A 14 -30.70 -0.56 15.58
N LEU A 15 -31.37 0.23 14.72
CA LEU A 15 -30.83 0.67 13.42
C LEU A 15 -30.06 2.00 13.47
N PHE A 16 -30.11 2.71 14.61
CA PHE A 16 -29.35 3.96 14.82
C PHE A 16 -28.30 3.88 15.93
N ALA A 17 -28.13 2.72 16.57
CA ALA A 17 -27.13 2.51 17.63
C ALA A 17 -25.81 1.87 17.15
N SER A 18 -25.66 1.56 15.87
CA SER A 18 -24.43 0.96 15.30
C SER A 18 -23.69 1.86 14.31
N THR A 19 -24.16 3.08 14.04
CA THR A 19 -23.53 3.99 13.07
C THR A 19 -22.52 4.97 13.65
N PHE A 20 -22.08 4.79 14.90
CA PHE A 20 -21.05 5.66 15.52
C PHE A 20 -19.87 4.93 16.16
N ALA A 21 -19.78 3.60 16.08
CA ALA A 21 -18.71 2.84 16.71
C ALA A 21 -17.93 2.04 15.67
N PHE A 22 -17.11 2.74 14.89
CA PHE A 22 -15.73 2.38 14.52
C PHE A 22 -15.22 3.59 13.72
N ALA A 23 -14.94 4.65 14.47
CA ALA A 23 -14.04 5.70 14.01
C ALA A 23 -12.76 5.05 13.46
N ASP A 24 -12.21 5.65 12.40
CA ASP A 24 -10.96 5.23 11.76
C ASP A 24 -9.88 4.97 12.84
N ALA A 25 -9.36 3.73 12.91
CA ALA A 25 -8.42 3.33 13.96
C ALA A 25 -7.13 4.16 13.87
N ARG A 26 -6.78 4.65 12.66
CA ARG A 26 -5.69 5.59 12.47
C ARG A 26 -6.03 6.96 13.04
N THR A 27 -7.23 7.48 12.79
CA THR A 27 -7.72 8.73 13.40
C THR A 27 -7.80 8.62 14.93
N GLU A 28 -8.29 7.49 15.46
CA GLU A 28 -8.38 7.20 16.89
C GLU A 28 -6.98 7.08 17.50
N ALA A 29 -6.09 6.28 16.91
CA ALA A 29 -4.69 6.17 17.33
C ALA A 29 -3.98 7.52 17.27
N ARG A 30 -4.24 8.35 16.25
CA ARG A 30 -3.72 9.71 16.11
C ARG A 30 -4.22 10.64 17.20
N ALA A 31 -5.50 10.55 17.56
CA ALA A 31 -6.08 11.33 18.65
C ALA A 31 -5.45 10.95 19.99
N HIS A 32 -5.33 9.65 20.28
CA HIS A 32 -4.66 9.13 21.47
C HIS A 32 -3.17 9.51 21.51
N PHE A 33 -2.48 9.39 20.38
CA PHE A 33 -1.07 9.77 20.30
C PHE A 33 -0.87 11.26 20.56
N LYS A 34 -1.68 12.11 19.95
CA LYS A 34 -1.65 13.55 20.20
C LYS A 34 -1.93 13.86 21.66
N LYS A 35 -3.00 13.32 22.24
CA LYS A 35 -3.30 13.46 23.68
C LYS A 35 -2.13 13.01 24.55
N GLY A 36 -1.52 11.88 24.23
CA GLY A 36 -0.38 11.33 24.96
C GLY A 36 0.83 12.26 24.92
N MET A 37 1.16 12.78 23.73
CA MET A 37 2.26 13.72 23.55
C MET A 37 1.98 15.06 24.25
N ASP A 38 0.75 15.58 24.18
CA ASP A 38 0.34 16.82 24.86
C ASP A 38 0.41 16.66 26.39
N ALA A 39 0.01 15.51 26.93
CA ALA A 39 0.10 15.19 28.35
C ALA A 39 1.56 15.07 28.83
N ILE A 40 2.44 14.42 28.05
CA ILE A 40 3.88 14.34 28.34
C ILE A 40 4.50 15.74 28.34
N ALA A 41 4.16 16.58 27.35
CA ALA A 41 4.63 17.96 27.28
C ALA A 41 4.17 18.80 28.50
N ALA A 42 3.03 18.47 29.09
CA ALA A 42 2.53 19.06 30.33
C ALA A 42 3.10 18.42 31.62
N GLY A 43 4.05 17.48 31.52
CA GLY A 43 4.67 16.79 32.65
C GLY A 43 3.81 15.67 33.26
N LYS A 44 2.69 15.31 32.64
CA LYS A 44 1.77 14.27 33.10
C LYS A 44 2.10 12.92 32.46
N TYR A 45 3.20 12.32 32.90
CA TYR A 45 3.75 11.12 32.27
C TYR A 45 2.81 9.91 32.34
N ASP A 46 2.13 9.67 33.48
CA ASP A 46 1.24 8.51 33.62
C ASP A 46 0.06 8.58 32.65
N GLU A 47 -0.61 9.74 32.56
CA GLU A 47 -1.68 9.99 31.59
C GLU A 47 -1.15 9.84 30.16
N GLY A 48 0.02 10.42 29.87
CA GLY A 48 0.63 10.37 28.55
C GLY A 48 1.01 8.97 28.09
N ILE A 49 1.58 8.16 28.98
CA ILE A 49 1.95 6.76 28.72
C ILE A 49 0.70 5.91 28.44
N VAL A 50 -0.38 6.11 29.20
CA VAL A 50 -1.65 5.39 28.96
C VAL A 50 -2.18 5.70 27.57
N GLU A 51 -2.25 6.98 27.20
CA GLU A 51 -2.73 7.42 25.89
C GLU A 51 -1.83 6.90 24.75
N LEU A 52 -0.51 6.95 24.90
CA LEU A 52 0.42 6.38 23.91
C LEU A 52 0.30 4.85 23.79
N LYS A 53 0.09 4.14 24.90
CA LYS A 53 -0.17 2.68 24.87
C LYS A 53 -1.47 2.36 24.16
N THR A 54 -2.53 3.13 24.40
CA THR A 54 -3.80 2.98 23.68
C THR A 54 -3.60 3.23 22.19
N ALA A 55 -2.87 4.28 21.80
CA ALA A 55 -2.51 4.53 20.40
C ALA A 55 -1.75 3.34 19.78
N TYR A 56 -0.77 2.78 20.49
CA TYR A 56 -0.01 1.61 20.05
C TYR A 56 -0.86 0.34 19.94
N GLN A 57 -1.82 0.14 20.84
CA GLN A 57 -2.73 -1.01 20.80
C GLN A 57 -3.69 -0.93 19.62
N ILE A 58 -4.17 0.27 19.30
CA ILE A 58 -5.04 0.51 18.15
C ILE A 58 -4.25 0.32 16.85
N LEU A 59 -3.10 0.98 16.72
CA LEU A 59 -2.25 0.92 15.54
C LEU A 59 -0.76 0.88 15.94
N PRO A 60 -0.15 -0.33 16.00
CA PRO A 60 1.24 -0.49 16.41
C PRO A 60 2.22 0.28 15.52
N HIS A 61 3.08 1.09 16.12
CA HIS A 61 4.09 1.86 15.40
C HIS A 61 5.36 2.04 16.26
N ALA A 62 6.54 1.90 15.65
CA ALA A 62 7.83 1.90 16.35
C ALA A 62 8.08 3.23 17.10
N ASN A 63 7.84 4.38 16.46
CA ASN A 63 7.99 5.69 17.11
C ASN A 63 7.09 5.85 18.36
N VAL A 64 5.95 5.15 18.43
CA VAL A 64 5.09 5.17 19.61
C VAL A 64 5.76 4.39 20.75
N LEU A 65 6.38 3.24 20.47
CA LEU A 65 7.20 2.51 21.45
C LEU A 65 8.35 3.36 21.96
N TYR A 66 9.05 4.09 21.07
CA TYR A 66 10.12 5.01 21.46
C TYR A 66 9.60 6.08 22.42
N ASN A 67 8.49 6.72 22.08
CA ASN A 67 7.90 7.76 22.93
C ASN A 67 7.39 7.21 24.27
N ILE A 68 6.85 5.98 24.30
CA ILE A 68 6.49 5.29 25.55
C ILE A 68 7.75 5.04 26.39
N ALA A 69 8.82 4.51 25.79
CA ALA A 69 10.08 4.22 26.48
C ALA A 69 10.69 5.49 27.09
N ARG A 70 10.73 6.58 26.31
CA ARG A 70 11.21 7.87 26.75
C ARG A 70 10.33 8.47 27.86
N ALA A 71 9.01 8.37 27.74
CA ALA A 71 8.10 8.85 28.77
C ALA A 71 8.28 8.11 30.11
N TYR A 72 8.52 6.79 30.08
CA TYR A 72 8.88 6.02 31.28
C TYR A 72 10.20 6.48 31.89
N ALA A 73 11.22 6.71 31.05
CA ALA A 73 12.50 7.20 31.51
C ALA A 73 12.40 8.60 32.17
N GLU A 74 11.60 9.52 31.60
CA GLU A 74 11.34 10.85 32.15
C GLU A 74 10.45 10.80 33.43
N ALA A 75 9.57 9.81 33.53
CA ALA A 75 8.82 9.52 34.75
C ALA A 75 9.73 9.02 35.89
N GLY A 76 10.87 8.40 35.56
CA GLY A 76 11.83 7.81 36.50
C GLY A 76 11.70 6.29 36.64
N ASP A 77 10.83 5.66 35.84
CA ASP A 77 10.64 4.22 35.79
C ASP A 77 11.58 3.61 34.75
N LEU A 78 12.84 3.43 35.16
CA LEU A 78 13.92 2.99 34.26
C LEU A 78 13.75 1.54 33.79
N GLU A 79 13.12 0.69 34.61
CA GLU A 79 12.93 -0.73 34.29
C GLU A 79 11.94 -0.89 33.14
N GLU A 80 10.79 -0.21 33.19
CA GLU A 80 9.84 -0.18 32.09
C GLU A 80 10.42 0.52 30.85
N ALA A 81 11.18 1.62 31.03
CA ALA A 81 11.85 2.27 29.91
C ALA A 81 12.74 1.30 29.12
N VAL A 82 13.53 0.47 29.81
CA VAL A 82 14.39 -0.56 29.21
C VAL A 82 13.56 -1.59 28.45
N VAL A 83 12.42 -2.04 29.00
CA VAL A 83 11.52 -2.99 28.32
C VAL A 83 11.03 -2.42 26.98
N TYR A 84 10.56 -1.17 26.97
CA TYR A 84 10.05 -0.55 25.74
C TYR A 84 11.16 -0.18 24.75
N PHE A 85 12.37 0.20 25.20
CA PHE A 85 13.51 0.38 24.32
C PHE A 85 13.98 -0.93 23.67
N ARG A 86 13.93 -2.06 24.39
CA ARG A 86 14.20 -3.38 23.80
C ARG A 86 13.15 -3.75 22.75
N LYS A 87 11.85 -3.58 23.06
CA LYS A 87 10.77 -3.78 22.08
C LYS A 87 10.92 -2.88 20.85
N TYR A 88 11.37 -1.64 21.06
CA TYR A 88 11.68 -0.73 19.95
C TYR A 88 12.82 -1.26 19.08
N LEU A 89 13.91 -1.72 19.69
CA LEU A 89 15.09 -2.27 19.01
C LEU A 89 14.84 -3.62 18.31
N GLU A 90 13.90 -4.44 18.81
CA GLU A 90 13.40 -5.64 18.11
C GLU A 90 12.85 -5.31 16.70
N GLY A 91 12.37 -4.08 16.51
CA GLY A 91 11.91 -3.56 15.22
C GLY A 91 13.01 -3.15 14.25
N ASN A 92 14.29 -3.24 14.62
CA ASN A 92 15.46 -2.78 13.85
C ASN A 92 15.28 -1.36 13.26
N PRO A 93 14.98 -0.35 14.11
CA PRO A 93 14.63 0.98 13.65
C PRO A 93 15.84 1.73 13.05
N PRO A 94 15.62 2.74 12.19
CA PRO A 94 16.71 3.45 11.49
C PRO A 94 17.70 4.15 12.43
N ASP A 95 17.23 4.56 13.61
CA ASP A 95 17.97 5.18 14.71
C ASP A 95 18.41 4.16 15.79
N LYS A 96 18.51 2.87 15.45
CA LYS A 96 18.91 1.82 16.42
C LYS A 96 20.22 2.09 17.14
N ASP A 97 21.15 2.79 16.50
CA ASP A 97 22.46 3.12 17.09
C ASP A 97 22.26 4.07 18.28
N GLU A 98 21.41 5.09 18.13
CA GLU A 98 21.00 6.03 19.18
C GLU A 98 20.24 5.28 20.29
N ALA A 99 19.18 4.55 19.93
CA ALA A 99 18.36 3.82 20.90
C ALA A 99 19.15 2.74 21.67
N SER A 100 20.11 2.07 21.03
CA SER A 100 21.00 1.11 21.70
C SER A 100 21.92 1.78 22.70
N GLN A 101 22.40 2.98 22.39
CA GLN A 101 23.22 3.74 23.32
C GLN A 101 22.41 4.22 24.53
N ILE A 102 21.18 4.71 24.30
CA ILE A 102 20.24 5.07 25.37
C ILE A 102 19.98 3.87 26.27
N LEU A 103 19.68 2.70 25.68
CA LEU A 103 19.45 1.46 26.41
C LEU A 103 20.65 1.09 27.30
N LYS A 104 21.88 1.11 26.76
CA LYS A 104 23.10 0.83 27.53
C LYS A 104 23.27 1.79 28.70
N ASN A 105 23.01 3.09 28.48
CA ASN A 105 23.12 4.11 29.52
C ASN A 105 22.09 3.87 30.65
N LEU A 106 20.84 3.54 30.28
CA LEU A 106 19.77 3.23 31.23
C LEU A 106 20.11 1.98 32.06
N GLU A 107 20.57 0.90 31.44
CA GLU A 107 20.97 -0.34 32.14
C GLU A 107 22.17 -0.11 33.08
N ALA A 108 23.15 0.71 32.67
CA ALA A 108 24.25 1.10 33.54
C ALA A 108 23.76 1.92 34.74
N ARG A 109 22.72 2.73 34.57
CA ARG A 109 22.15 3.52 35.65
C ARG A 109 21.33 2.68 36.63
N ILE A 110 20.51 1.77 36.13
CA ILE A 110 19.76 0.81 36.97
C ILE A 110 20.74 0.03 37.85
N ARG A 111 21.83 -0.50 37.27
CA ARG A 111 22.87 -1.21 38.04
C ARG A 111 23.50 -0.34 39.13
N ARG A 112 23.80 0.93 38.84
CA ARG A 112 24.32 1.88 39.85
C ARG A 112 23.30 2.14 40.96
N GLN A 113 22.02 2.32 40.62
CA GLN A 113 20.96 2.53 41.61
C GLN A 113 20.73 1.31 42.49
N GLN A 114 20.77 0.10 41.93
CA GLN A 114 20.65 -1.15 42.67
C GLN A 114 21.84 -1.34 43.62
N ALA A 115 23.07 -1.17 43.15
CA ALA A 115 24.27 -1.26 43.99
C ALA A 115 24.26 -0.24 45.14
N ALA A 116 23.79 1.00 44.88
CA ALA A 116 23.65 2.02 45.92
C ALA A 116 22.57 1.66 46.96
N ARG A 117 21.45 1.05 46.54
CA ARG A 117 20.39 0.57 47.44
C ARG A 117 20.86 -0.60 48.30
N GLU A 118 21.63 -1.53 47.72
CA GLU A 118 22.22 -2.65 48.44
C GLU A 118 23.24 -2.19 49.47
N ALA A 119 24.12 -1.25 49.12
CA ALA A 119 25.06 -0.64 50.05
C ALA A 119 24.35 0.09 51.22
N ALA A 120 23.29 0.85 50.92
CA ALA A 120 22.49 1.53 51.94
C ALA A 120 21.71 0.57 52.86
N GLN A 121 21.35 -0.63 52.39
CA GLN A 121 20.72 -1.66 53.22
C GLN A 121 21.75 -2.38 54.10
N ALA A 122 23.00 -2.53 53.65
CA ALA A 122 24.08 -3.13 54.42
C ALA A 122 24.57 -2.26 55.59
N GLU A 123 24.35 -0.95 55.57
CA GLU A 123 24.75 -0.01 56.63
C GLU A 123 23.75 0.17 57.79
N LYS A 124 22.58 -0.51 57.79
CA LYS A 124 21.63 -0.42 58.93
C LYS A 124 22.18 -1.17 60.16
N PRO A 125 22.40 -0.50 61.32
CA PRO A 125 22.92 -1.17 62.52
C PRO A 125 21.89 -2.13 63.13
N ALA A 126 22.36 -3.28 63.61
CA ALA A 126 21.59 -4.22 64.43
C ALA A 126 21.07 -3.55 65.74
N PRO A 127 19.93 -3.98 66.31
CA PRO A 127 19.39 -3.36 67.50
C PRO A 127 20.27 -3.66 68.72
N ALA A 128 20.79 -2.61 69.37
CA ALA A 128 21.51 -2.71 70.65
C ALA A 128 20.60 -2.29 71.83
N PRO A 129 20.80 -2.88 73.03
CA PRO A 129 19.90 -2.74 74.18
C PRO A 129 20.02 -1.40 74.94
N THR A 130 19.02 -1.19 75.80
CA THR A 130 18.65 -0.05 76.68
C THR A 130 19.81 0.65 77.43
N PRO A 131 19.74 1.98 77.71
CA PRO A 131 20.92 2.84 77.82
C PRO A 131 21.43 3.09 79.25
N THR A 132 22.72 3.41 79.37
CA THR A 132 23.30 4.13 80.52
C THR A 132 24.23 5.24 80.01
N GLU A 133 23.82 6.49 80.26
CA GLU A 133 24.51 7.80 80.16
C GLU A 133 25.29 8.25 78.89
N PRO A 134 25.42 9.58 78.66
CA PRO A 134 25.59 10.14 77.31
C PRO A 134 27.00 10.68 77.00
N ALA A 135 27.49 10.40 75.79
CA ALA A 135 28.44 11.21 75.00
C ALA A 135 28.56 10.65 73.56
N PRO A 136 29.11 11.40 72.59
CA PRO A 136 28.63 12.60 71.93
C PRO A 136 27.98 12.29 70.55
N GLU A 137 27.39 13.32 69.92
CA GLU A 137 26.65 13.25 68.64
C GLU A 137 27.34 12.43 67.54
N LYS A 138 26.65 11.37 67.06
CA LYS A 138 26.96 10.73 65.79
C LYS A 138 26.42 11.59 64.63
N PRO A 139 27.14 11.68 63.49
CA PRO A 139 26.64 12.35 62.30
C PRO A 139 25.35 11.68 61.83
N THR A 140 24.37 12.53 61.52
CA THR A 140 23.04 12.17 61.03
C THR A 140 23.18 11.31 59.76
N PRO A 141 22.44 10.18 59.62
CA PRO A 141 22.46 9.43 58.37
C PRO A 141 21.93 10.30 57.23
N SER A 142 22.64 10.27 56.10
CA SER A 142 22.23 10.97 54.88
C SER A 142 20.85 10.48 54.43
N PRO A 143 19.98 11.37 53.91
CA PRO A 143 18.67 10.97 53.43
C PRO A 143 18.78 9.94 52.28
N PRO A 144 17.81 9.03 52.13
CA PRO A 144 17.82 8.04 51.07
C PRO A 144 17.89 8.72 49.69
N VAL A 145 18.88 8.30 48.89
CA VAL A 145 19.10 8.79 47.52
C VAL A 145 17.83 8.53 46.70
N ALA A 146 17.10 9.60 46.37
CA ALA A 146 15.97 9.51 45.46
C ALA A 146 16.45 8.96 44.11
N PRO A 147 15.66 8.10 43.42
CA PRO A 147 16.03 7.58 42.12
C PRO A 147 16.30 8.73 41.15
N GLU A 148 17.54 8.85 40.73
CA GLU A 148 18.01 9.95 39.90
C GLU A 148 17.50 9.78 38.46
N LYS A 149 16.68 10.74 38.00
CA LYS A 149 16.07 10.72 36.66
C LYS A 149 17.13 10.94 35.56
N PRO A 150 17.02 10.28 34.39
CA PRO A 150 17.86 10.54 33.21
C PRO A 150 17.78 12.01 32.80
N PRO A 151 18.92 12.70 32.58
CA PRO A 151 18.91 13.97 31.89
C PRO A 151 18.20 13.81 30.54
N ALA A 152 17.33 14.75 30.17
CA ALA A 152 16.58 14.68 28.91
C ALA A 152 17.51 14.55 27.67
N ALA A 153 18.72 15.11 27.75
CA ALA A 153 19.74 15.00 26.71
C ALA A 153 20.23 13.55 26.47
N GLU A 154 20.10 12.66 27.45
CA GLU A 154 20.50 11.24 27.34
C GLU A 154 19.40 10.35 26.73
N LEU A 155 18.19 10.87 26.49
CA LEU A 155 17.03 10.11 26.03
C LEU A 155 16.65 10.36 24.56
N GLY A 156 17.42 11.20 23.86
CA GLY A 156 17.11 11.62 22.49
C GLY A 156 15.83 12.45 22.39
N GLN A 157 15.48 12.87 21.18
CA GLN A 157 14.28 13.71 20.96
C GLN A 157 13.00 12.89 20.87
N ALA A 158 11.89 13.50 21.30
CA ALA A 158 10.55 12.99 21.07
C ALA A 158 10.29 12.77 19.57
N ARG A 159 9.77 11.60 19.19
CA ARG A 159 9.33 11.35 17.80
C ARG A 159 7.92 11.93 17.64
N THR A 160 7.84 13.24 17.42
CA THR A 160 6.58 14.03 17.39
C THR A 160 5.95 14.17 16.02
N GLU A 161 6.62 13.69 14.97
CA GLU A 161 6.03 13.57 13.65
C GLU A 161 4.72 12.80 13.74
N ASP A 162 3.75 13.18 12.91
CA ASP A 162 2.45 12.56 12.91
C ASP A 162 2.56 11.14 12.33
N VAL A 163 2.93 10.20 13.19
CA VAL A 163 3.21 8.79 12.87
C VAL A 163 2.04 8.07 12.21
N PHE A 164 0.85 8.64 12.30
CA PHE A 164 -0.38 8.13 11.72
C PHE A 164 -0.86 8.93 10.51
N ALA A 165 -0.16 10.00 10.12
CA ALA A 165 -0.47 10.70 8.90
C ALA A 165 -0.42 9.74 7.70
N GLU A 166 -1.41 9.89 6.83
CA GLU A 166 -1.41 9.19 5.57
C GLU A 166 -0.29 9.72 4.69
N SER A 167 0.37 8.80 3.99
CA SER A 167 1.35 9.14 2.98
C SER A 167 1.02 8.43 1.68
N ILE A 168 1.33 9.11 0.59
CA ILE A 168 1.21 8.59 -0.77
C ILE A 168 2.55 8.67 -1.46
N VAL A 169 2.77 7.76 -2.40
CA VAL A 169 3.94 7.79 -3.29
C VAL A 169 3.53 8.12 -4.72
N THR A 170 2.28 7.89 -5.09
CA THR A 170 1.85 7.85 -6.49
C THR A 170 1.77 9.25 -7.14
N ALA A 171 1.57 10.32 -6.37
CA ALA A 171 1.42 11.64 -6.98
C ALA A 171 2.75 12.29 -7.43
N SER A 172 3.89 11.89 -6.83
CA SER A 172 5.23 12.43 -7.12
C SER A 172 6.33 11.39 -7.33
N LYS A 173 6.03 10.08 -7.28
CA LYS A 173 7.00 8.98 -7.17
C LYS A 173 7.86 9.04 -5.90
N GLY A 174 7.28 9.49 -4.79
CA GLY A 174 7.94 9.53 -3.49
C GLY A 174 7.01 9.98 -2.39
N THR A 175 7.37 9.66 -1.16
CA THR A 175 6.49 9.76 0.00
C THR A 175 6.17 11.22 0.32
N GLN A 176 4.88 11.56 0.29
CA GLN A 176 4.37 12.86 0.69
C GLN A 176 2.96 12.75 1.29
N SER A 177 2.52 13.81 1.97
CA SER A 177 1.14 13.93 2.44
C SER A 177 0.18 14.06 1.25
N PRO A 178 -1.06 13.51 1.33
CA PRO A 178 -2.12 13.82 0.37
C PRO A 178 -2.44 15.32 0.24
N LEU A 179 -2.20 16.09 1.31
CA LEU A 179 -2.37 17.55 1.30
C LEU A 179 -1.36 18.23 0.39
N ASP A 180 -0.16 17.66 0.25
CA ASP A 180 0.94 18.20 -0.56
C ASP A 180 0.95 17.62 -1.98
N ALA A 181 0.01 16.74 -2.31
CA ALA A 181 -0.08 16.13 -3.64
C ALA A 181 -0.52 17.15 -4.72
N PRO A 182 0.16 17.24 -5.88
CA PRO A 182 -0.22 18.16 -6.96
C PRO A 182 -1.52 17.78 -7.69
N ASN A 183 -1.99 16.54 -7.51
CA ASN A 183 -3.21 16.00 -8.11
C ASN A 183 -4.28 15.73 -7.05
N SER A 184 -5.52 15.49 -7.48
CA SER A 184 -6.58 15.04 -6.59
C SER A 184 -6.40 13.55 -6.27
N THR A 185 -5.92 13.27 -5.07
CA THR A 185 -5.61 11.90 -4.62
C THR A 185 -6.64 11.40 -3.62
N SER A 186 -6.93 10.11 -3.66
CA SER A 186 -7.66 9.37 -2.63
C SER A 186 -6.86 8.13 -2.22
N ILE A 187 -7.00 7.72 -0.97
CA ILE A 187 -6.42 6.49 -0.46
C ILE A 187 -7.57 5.60 0.01
N ILE A 188 -7.50 4.31 -0.33
CA ILE A 188 -8.28 3.27 0.34
C ILE A 188 -7.30 2.56 1.26
N THR A 189 -7.53 2.64 2.56
CA THR A 189 -6.64 2.06 3.57
C THR A 189 -6.90 0.56 3.76
N GLU A 190 -5.96 -0.16 4.37
CA GLU A 190 -6.17 -1.55 4.80
C GLU A 190 -7.44 -1.71 5.66
N GLN A 191 -7.76 -0.72 6.50
CA GLN A 191 -8.97 -0.74 7.32
C GLN A 191 -10.24 -0.62 6.47
N ASP A 192 -10.26 0.28 5.49
CA ASP A 192 -11.38 0.42 4.56
C ASP A 192 -11.64 -0.90 3.83
N ILE A 193 -10.56 -1.56 3.39
CA ILE A 193 -10.62 -2.87 2.72
C ILE A 193 -11.21 -3.91 3.67
N ARG A 194 -10.64 -4.06 4.87
CA ARG A 194 -11.08 -5.06 5.85
C ARG A 194 -12.54 -4.87 6.27
N LEU A 195 -12.95 -3.62 6.53
CA LEU A 195 -14.32 -3.30 6.96
C LEU A 195 -15.33 -3.34 5.81
N SER A 196 -14.87 -3.34 4.56
CA SER A 196 -15.78 -3.37 3.41
C SER A 196 -16.45 -4.73 3.18
N GLY A 197 -15.79 -5.83 3.55
CA GLY A 197 -16.19 -7.19 3.17
C GLY A 197 -16.08 -7.49 1.67
N ILE A 198 -15.49 -6.57 0.88
CA ILE A 198 -15.32 -6.71 -0.57
C ILE A 198 -14.10 -7.61 -0.84
N THR A 199 -14.27 -8.62 -1.69
CA THR A 199 -13.21 -9.56 -2.08
C THR A 199 -12.64 -9.31 -3.48
N LYS A 200 -13.25 -8.42 -4.28
CA LYS A 200 -12.77 -8.04 -5.60
C LYS A 200 -12.11 -6.67 -5.56
N ILE A 201 -10.84 -6.61 -5.96
CA ILE A 201 -10.03 -5.38 -5.98
C ILE A 201 -10.75 -4.20 -6.69
N PRO A 202 -11.28 -4.32 -7.92
CA PRO A 202 -11.89 -3.18 -8.60
C PRO A 202 -13.18 -2.69 -7.90
N GLU A 203 -13.87 -3.52 -7.13
CA GLU A 203 -15.08 -3.10 -6.39
C GLU A 203 -14.75 -2.17 -5.21
N LEU A 204 -13.54 -2.27 -4.63
CA LEU A 204 -13.07 -1.36 -3.58
C LEU A 204 -13.08 0.10 -4.07
N LEU A 205 -12.81 0.31 -5.36
CA LEU A 205 -12.72 1.63 -5.99
C LEU A 205 -14.09 2.31 -6.15
N ARG A 206 -15.21 1.58 -6.08
CA ARG A 206 -16.57 2.13 -6.23
C ARG A 206 -16.90 3.23 -5.22
N ARG A 207 -16.23 3.25 -4.07
CA ARG A 207 -16.47 4.22 -2.99
C ARG A 207 -15.82 5.58 -3.24
N LEU A 208 -14.94 5.67 -4.23
CA LEU A 208 -14.16 6.87 -4.49
C LEU A 208 -14.88 7.82 -5.46
N ALA A 209 -14.91 9.10 -5.09
CA ALA A 209 -15.50 10.14 -5.94
C ALA A 209 -14.78 10.25 -7.29
N GLY A 210 -15.56 10.28 -8.37
CA GLY A 210 -15.05 10.40 -9.74
C GLY A 210 -14.51 9.09 -10.32
N ILE A 211 -14.71 7.94 -9.66
CA ILE A 211 -14.43 6.62 -10.22
C ILE A 211 -15.72 6.03 -10.78
N ASP A 212 -15.62 5.46 -11.97
CA ASP A 212 -16.68 4.71 -12.63
C ASP A 212 -16.24 3.24 -12.78
N ILE A 213 -17.11 2.33 -12.34
CA ILE A 213 -16.87 0.89 -12.36
C ILE A 213 -17.98 0.23 -13.16
N MET A 214 -17.63 -0.24 -14.34
CA MET A 214 -18.53 -0.98 -15.23
C MET A 214 -18.21 -2.46 -15.10
N GLN A 215 -19.10 -3.18 -14.41
CA GLN A 215 -19.00 -4.63 -14.30
C GLN A 215 -19.72 -5.26 -15.48
N VAL A 216 -18.95 -5.92 -16.34
CA VAL A 216 -19.42 -6.46 -17.62
C VAL A 216 -19.91 -7.89 -17.46
N THR A 217 -19.16 -8.70 -16.69
CA THR A 217 -19.52 -10.06 -16.33
C THR A 217 -19.27 -10.30 -14.83
N GLY A 218 -19.45 -11.53 -14.35
CA GLY A 218 -19.09 -11.90 -12.98
C GLY A 218 -17.61 -11.60 -12.65
N ALA A 219 -16.75 -11.69 -13.67
CA ALA A 219 -15.32 -11.45 -13.57
C ALA A 219 -14.87 -10.14 -14.23
N GLN A 220 -15.20 -9.89 -15.50
CA GLN A 220 -14.71 -8.71 -16.21
C GLN A 220 -15.26 -7.40 -15.60
N THR A 221 -14.34 -6.53 -15.18
CA THR A 221 -14.65 -5.21 -14.61
C THR A 221 -13.77 -4.14 -15.23
N GLU A 222 -14.41 -3.09 -15.73
CA GLU A 222 -13.73 -1.95 -16.33
C GLU A 222 -13.72 -0.78 -15.35
N VAL A 223 -12.54 -0.16 -15.21
CA VAL A 223 -12.30 0.91 -14.26
C VAL A 223 -11.88 2.16 -15.01
N SER A 224 -12.66 3.22 -14.87
CA SER A 224 -12.34 4.53 -15.43
C SER A 224 -12.49 5.64 -14.40
N ILE A 225 -11.91 6.79 -14.74
CA ILE A 225 -11.87 7.97 -13.89
C ILE A 225 -12.50 9.13 -14.68
N ARG A 226 -13.38 9.90 -14.03
CA ARG A 226 -14.09 11.07 -14.61
C ARG A 226 -14.99 10.75 -15.81
N GLY A 227 -15.64 9.58 -15.81
CA GLY A 227 -16.78 9.28 -16.69
C GLY A 227 -16.42 8.78 -18.11
N PHE A 228 -15.15 8.51 -18.40
CA PHE A 228 -14.70 7.99 -19.69
C PHE A 228 -14.62 6.46 -19.69
N ASN A 229 -15.65 5.79 -19.17
CA ASN A 229 -15.64 4.32 -19.07
C ASN A 229 -16.12 3.69 -20.38
N GLN A 230 -15.49 2.59 -20.76
CA GLN A 230 -15.74 1.83 -21.99
C GLN A 230 -15.30 0.38 -21.77
N ARG A 231 -15.70 -0.53 -22.67
CA ARG A 231 -15.15 -1.89 -22.65
C ARG A 231 -13.65 -1.82 -22.95
N LEU A 232 -12.85 -2.64 -22.28
CA LEU A 232 -11.40 -2.57 -22.33
C LEU A 232 -10.89 -1.16 -21.99
N ALA A 233 -11.28 -0.66 -20.81
CA ALA A 233 -10.94 0.69 -20.38
C ALA A 233 -9.42 0.89 -20.33
N ASN A 234 -8.91 1.71 -21.25
CA ASN A 234 -7.50 1.78 -21.61
C ASN A 234 -6.84 3.14 -21.32
N LYS A 235 -7.49 3.96 -20.48
CA LYS A 235 -7.06 5.33 -20.14
C LYS A 235 -6.79 5.50 -18.64
N THR A 236 -6.75 4.41 -17.89
CA THR A 236 -6.40 4.38 -16.48
C THR A 236 -5.22 3.45 -16.30
N LEU A 237 -4.08 3.99 -15.84
CA LEU A 237 -2.93 3.16 -15.54
C LEU A 237 -3.14 2.46 -14.21
N VAL A 238 -3.09 1.13 -14.21
CA VAL A 238 -3.13 0.32 -12.98
C VAL A 238 -1.73 -0.22 -12.69
N LEU A 239 -1.31 -0.07 -11.43
CA LEU A 239 -0.02 -0.48 -10.93
C LEU A 239 -0.20 -1.38 -9.69
N VAL A 240 0.69 -2.35 -9.53
CA VAL A 240 0.91 -3.08 -8.27
C VAL A 240 2.34 -2.81 -7.83
N ASP A 241 2.52 -2.11 -6.72
CA ASP A 241 3.84 -1.65 -6.23
C ASP A 241 4.65 -0.89 -7.30
N GLY A 242 3.96 -0.14 -8.15
CA GLY A 242 4.55 0.58 -9.28
C GLY A 242 4.84 -0.25 -10.53
N ARG A 243 4.61 -1.57 -10.53
CA ARG A 243 4.64 -2.43 -11.72
C ARG A 243 3.34 -2.31 -12.50
N SER A 244 3.42 -2.00 -13.78
CA SER A 244 2.25 -2.01 -14.68
C SER A 244 1.72 -3.44 -14.84
N VAL A 245 0.43 -3.62 -14.59
CA VAL A 245 -0.32 -4.89 -14.75
C VAL A 245 -1.08 -4.95 -16.07
N TYR A 246 -0.78 -4.02 -16.98
CA TYR A 246 -1.51 -3.85 -18.21
C TYR A 246 -1.20 -4.96 -19.20
N VAL A 247 -2.23 -5.43 -19.89
CA VAL A 247 -2.10 -6.35 -21.02
C VAL A 247 -1.89 -5.51 -22.27
N ASP A 248 -0.63 -5.26 -22.64
CA ASP A 248 -0.25 -4.37 -23.75
C ASP A 248 -0.88 -4.77 -25.09
N LEU A 249 -1.20 -6.07 -25.26
CA LEU A 249 -1.93 -6.58 -26.42
C LEU A 249 -3.25 -5.83 -26.65
N LEU A 250 -4.07 -5.74 -25.61
CA LEU A 250 -5.42 -5.18 -25.65
C LEU A 250 -5.48 -3.74 -25.15
N GLY A 251 -4.45 -3.32 -24.41
CA GLY A 251 -4.48 -2.13 -23.59
C GLY A 251 -5.55 -2.23 -22.50
N ALA A 252 -5.60 -3.32 -21.76
CA ALA A 252 -6.62 -3.51 -20.73
C ALA A 252 -6.02 -4.06 -19.44
N THR A 253 -6.76 -3.90 -18.34
CA THR A 253 -6.41 -4.50 -17.05
C THR A 253 -7.29 -5.72 -16.81
N ILE A 254 -6.69 -6.90 -16.74
CA ILE A 254 -7.37 -8.14 -16.36
C ILE A 254 -7.18 -8.36 -14.86
N TRP A 255 -8.11 -7.86 -14.04
CA TRP A 255 -8.00 -7.89 -12.57
C TRP A 255 -7.84 -9.30 -11.99
N GLN A 256 -8.50 -10.29 -12.59
CA GLN A 256 -8.45 -11.70 -12.20
C GLN A 256 -7.08 -12.35 -12.48
N ALA A 257 -6.26 -11.74 -13.33
CA ALA A 257 -4.92 -12.23 -13.63
C ALA A 257 -3.87 -11.76 -12.61
N PHE A 258 -4.28 -11.01 -11.57
CA PHE A 258 -3.37 -10.58 -10.52
C PHE A 258 -3.00 -11.77 -9.62
N SER A 259 -1.76 -11.79 -9.18
CA SER A 259 -1.22 -12.78 -8.23
C SER A 259 -1.56 -12.46 -6.76
N ILE A 260 -2.15 -11.30 -6.48
CA ILE A 260 -2.48 -10.81 -5.14
C ILE A 260 -4.00 -10.75 -4.90
N GLY A 261 -4.42 -10.96 -3.65
CA GLY A 261 -5.80 -10.76 -3.19
C GLY A 261 -5.98 -9.46 -2.41
N VAL A 262 -7.21 -9.17 -1.96
CA VAL A 262 -7.48 -7.97 -1.13
C VAL A 262 -6.78 -8.03 0.24
N GLU A 263 -6.50 -9.24 0.75
CA GLU A 263 -5.80 -9.44 2.03
C GLU A 263 -4.33 -9.02 1.98
N ASP A 264 -3.74 -9.01 0.78
CA ASP A 264 -2.35 -8.65 0.52
C ASP A 264 -2.15 -7.14 0.36
N ILE A 265 -3.24 -6.38 0.23
CA ILE A 265 -3.19 -4.95 -0.02
C ILE A 265 -3.04 -4.19 1.31
N GLN A 266 -2.02 -3.32 1.37
CA GLN A 266 -1.86 -2.36 2.47
C GLN A 266 -2.71 -1.11 2.23
N ARG A 267 -2.72 -0.62 0.98
CA ARG A 267 -3.57 0.50 0.57
C ARG A 267 -3.67 0.56 -0.95
N ILE A 268 -4.68 1.27 -1.44
CA ILE A 268 -4.80 1.64 -2.85
C ILE A 268 -4.72 3.16 -2.95
N GLU A 269 -3.76 3.66 -3.71
CA GLU A 269 -3.60 5.08 -4.00
C GLU A 269 -4.21 5.38 -5.36
N VAL A 270 -5.13 6.34 -5.41
CA VAL A 270 -5.83 6.72 -6.64
C VAL A 270 -5.59 8.20 -6.93
N VAL A 271 -4.81 8.45 -7.99
CA VAL A 271 -4.50 9.80 -8.49
C VAL A 271 -5.43 10.10 -9.66
N ARG A 272 -6.26 11.12 -9.53
CA ARG A 272 -7.22 11.53 -10.56
C ARG A 272 -6.68 12.68 -11.40
N GLY A 273 -6.87 12.57 -12.71
CA GLY A 273 -6.34 13.49 -13.72
C GLY A 273 -5.03 13.00 -14.35
N PRO A 274 -4.52 13.73 -15.36
CA PRO A 274 -3.34 13.33 -16.13
C PRO A 274 -2.12 12.99 -15.24
N GLY A 275 -1.55 11.81 -15.47
CA GLY A 275 -0.37 11.29 -14.77
C GLY A 275 0.81 10.95 -15.68
N SER A 276 0.70 11.19 -17.00
CA SER A 276 1.75 10.84 -17.96
C SER A 276 3.06 11.57 -17.73
N SER A 277 3.09 12.72 -17.07
CA SER A 277 4.34 13.44 -16.75
C SER A 277 5.27 12.65 -15.82
N LEU A 278 4.76 11.65 -15.10
CA LEU A 278 5.57 10.75 -14.27
C LEU A 278 5.54 9.31 -14.76
N TYR A 279 4.39 8.84 -15.23
CA TYR A 279 4.18 7.42 -15.52
C TYR A 279 4.18 7.07 -17.02
N GLY A 280 4.17 8.06 -17.91
CA GLY A 280 4.14 7.85 -19.36
C GLY A 280 2.76 7.45 -19.87
N ALA A 281 2.74 6.55 -20.85
CA ALA A 281 1.52 6.13 -21.53
C ALA A 281 0.46 5.56 -20.57
N ASP A 282 -0.81 5.68 -20.96
CA ASP A 282 -1.98 5.05 -20.35
C ASP A 282 -2.42 5.68 -19.00
N ALA A 283 -1.56 6.50 -18.38
CA ALA A 283 -1.90 7.38 -17.25
C ALA A 283 -2.70 8.64 -17.68
N PHE A 284 -3.70 8.46 -18.55
CA PHE A 284 -4.42 9.55 -19.19
C PHE A 284 -5.46 10.19 -18.27
N ASN A 285 -6.38 9.39 -17.75
CA ASN A 285 -7.40 9.83 -16.80
C ASN A 285 -6.91 9.79 -15.35
N GLY A 286 -5.86 9.01 -15.08
CA GLY A 286 -5.25 8.88 -13.77
C GLY A 286 -4.50 7.58 -13.57
N VAL A 287 -4.13 7.34 -12.31
CA VAL A 287 -3.33 6.19 -11.88
C VAL A 287 -4.01 5.54 -10.67
N VAL A 288 -4.16 4.22 -10.71
CA VAL A 288 -4.54 3.38 -9.57
C VAL A 288 -3.32 2.56 -9.19
N ASN A 289 -2.73 2.81 -8.03
CA ASN A 289 -1.55 2.09 -7.56
C ASN A 289 -1.89 1.30 -6.30
N ILE A 290 -1.86 -0.02 -6.42
CA ILE A 290 -2.11 -0.97 -5.36
C ILE A 290 -0.79 -1.21 -4.65
N ILE A 291 -0.72 -0.84 -3.37
CA ILE A 291 0.47 -1.05 -2.54
C ILE A 291 0.24 -2.28 -1.68
N THR A 292 1.10 -3.27 -1.84
CA THR A 292 1.04 -4.52 -1.08
C THR A 292 1.67 -4.39 0.31
N LYS A 293 1.28 -5.27 1.21
CA LYS A 293 1.88 -5.38 2.54
C LYS A 293 3.33 -5.79 2.42
N LYS A 294 4.21 -5.09 3.13
CA LYS A 294 5.64 -5.36 3.10
C LYS A 294 5.96 -6.72 3.74
N PRO A 295 6.99 -7.43 3.24
CA PRO A 295 7.51 -8.62 3.91
C PRO A 295 7.91 -8.37 5.38
N GLY A 296 7.58 -9.33 6.25
CA GLY A 296 7.81 -9.24 7.69
C GLY A 296 6.89 -8.29 8.45
N GLU A 297 5.90 -7.69 7.80
CA GLU A 297 4.83 -6.93 8.45
C GLU A 297 3.51 -7.73 8.46
N GLY A 298 2.62 -7.38 9.40
CA GLY A 298 1.30 -7.98 9.55
C GLY A 298 1.29 -9.33 10.27
N LYS A 299 0.09 -9.84 10.53
CA LYS A 299 -0.14 -11.18 11.13
C LYS A 299 -0.33 -12.20 10.01
N ASN A 300 -0.01 -13.46 10.29
CA ASN A 300 -0.42 -14.59 9.46
C ASN A 300 -1.93 -14.74 9.54
N GLY A 301 -2.55 -15.30 8.50
CA GLY A 301 -3.99 -15.47 8.51
C GLY A 301 -4.53 -16.31 7.38
N VAL A 302 -5.82 -16.58 7.52
CA VAL A 302 -6.66 -17.24 6.53
C VAL A 302 -7.95 -16.43 6.43
N ALA A 303 -8.46 -16.28 5.22
CA ALA A 303 -9.77 -15.70 4.94
C ALA A 303 -10.55 -16.65 4.04
N GLY A 304 -11.86 -16.72 4.28
CA GLY A 304 -12.78 -17.53 3.51
C GLY A 304 -14.09 -16.78 3.33
N GLY A 305 -14.64 -16.84 2.13
CA GLY A 305 -15.90 -16.21 1.76
C GLY A 305 -16.75 -17.17 0.92
N TYR A 306 -18.04 -17.18 1.20
CA TYR A 306 -19.04 -17.88 0.39
C TYR A 306 -20.23 -16.96 0.17
N GLY A 307 -20.73 -16.92 -1.06
CA GLY A 307 -21.76 -15.98 -1.47
C GLY A 307 -22.79 -16.59 -2.42
N MET A 308 -23.60 -15.70 -2.99
CA MET A 308 -24.64 -16.06 -3.95
C MET A 308 -24.08 -16.85 -5.14
N GLN A 309 -24.86 -17.79 -5.68
CA GLN A 309 -24.48 -18.64 -6.81
C GLN A 309 -23.15 -19.40 -6.58
N ALA A 310 -22.88 -19.79 -5.33
CA ALA A 310 -21.67 -20.47 -4.90
C ALA A 310 -20.37 -19.68 -5.14
N SER A 311 -20.45 -18.35 -5.26
CA SER A 311 -19.25 -17.49 -5.26
C SER A 311 -18.39 -17.85 -4.07
N THR A 312 -17.13 -18.18 -4.32
CA THR A 312 -16.22 -18.68 -3.29
C THR A 312 -14.93 -17.89 -3.34
N HIS A 313 -14.42 -17.53 -2.17
CA HIS A 313 -13.15 -16.83 -2.00
C HIS A 313 -12.36 -17.53 -0.89
N GLY A 314 -11.08 -17.78 -1.13
CA GLY A 314 -10.16 -18.30 -0.15
C GLY A 314 -8.82 -17.60 -0.25
N SER A 315 -8.21 -17.30 0.89
CA SER A 315 -6.91 -16.65 0.97
C SER A 315 -6.18 -17.16 2.21
N LEU A 316 -4.89 -17.41 2.10
CA LEU A 316 -4.02 -17.70 3.23
C LEU A 316 -2.67 -17.03 3.01
N TRP A 317 -2.10 -16.50 4.09
CA TRP A 317 -0.83 -15.81 4.00
C TRP A 317 0.00 -15.98 5.27
N ALA A 318 1.31 -15.95 5.07
CA ALA A 318 2.29 -15.96 6.14
C ALA A 318 3.34 -14.88 5.87
N SER A 319 3.83 -14.26 6.93
CA SER A 319 4.85 -13.21 6.90
C SER A 319 5.81 -13.44 8.05
N GLY A 320 7.09 -13.17 7.83
CA GLY A 320 8.13 -13.36 8.83
C GLY A 320 9.32 -12.45 8.61
N ARG A 321 10.06 -12.19 9.68
CA ARG A 321 11.31 -11.44 9.66
C ARG A 321 12.33 -12.17 10.52
N ASP A 322 13.53 -12.30 9.99
CA ASP A 322 14.71 -12.79 10.69
C ASP A 322 15.88 -11.84 10.39
N ALA A 323 16.27 -11.08 11.40
CA ALA A 323 17.25 -9.99 11.31
C ALA A 323 16.98 -9.06 10.11
N ASP A 324 17.90 -9.02 9.15
CA ASP A 324 17.84 -8.15 7.97
C ASP A 324 16.99 -8.74 6.84
N PHE A 325 16.53 -9.99 6.94
CA PHE A 325 15.71 -10.63 5.92
C PHE A 325 14.24 -10.69 6.35
N ALA A 326 13.34 -10.29 5.47
CA ALA A 326 11.90 -10.40 5.71
C ALA A 326 11.21 -11.02 4.50
N TRP A 327 10.21 -11.85 4.74
CA TRP A 327 9.49 -12.58 3.70
C TRP A 327 7.97 -12.50 3.90
N ARG A 328 7.23 -12.68 2.81
CA ARG A 328 5.78 -12.85 2.77
C ARG A 328 5.42 -13.85 1.69
N LEU A 329 4.52 -14.77 2.02
CA LEU A 329 3.96 -15.77 1.11
C LEU A 329 2.43 -15.66 1.19
N ALA A 330 1.77 -15.71 0.04
CA ALA A 330 0.32 -15.72 -0.05
C ALA A 330 -0.15 -16.74 -1.09
N ALA A 331 -1.29 -17.35 -0.82
CA ALA A 331 -2.00 -18.21 -1.76
C ALA A 331 -3.49 -17.91 -1.68
N GLY A 332 -4.18 -18.01 -2.81
CA GLY A 332 -5.61 -17.75 -2.85
C GLY A 332 -6.33 -18.49 -3.97
N TYR A 333 -7.65 -18.54 -3.81
CA TYR A 333 -8.58 -19.14 -4.74
C TYR A 333 -9.82 -18.24 -4.86
N ASP A 334 -10.26 -17.99 -6.08
CA ASP A 334 -11.53 -17.34 -6.35
C ASP A 334 -12.35 -18.19 -7.33
N TYR A 335 -13.64 -18.31 -7.04
CA TYR A 335 -14.66 -18.77 -7.99
C TYR A 335 -15.73 -17.70 -8.08
N LEU A 336 -15.88 -17.14 -9.28
CA LEU A 336 -16.85 -16.10 -9.60
C LEU A 336 -17.90 -16.70 -10.55
N PRO A 337 -19.18 -16.75 -10.14
CA PRO A 337 -20.22 -17.32 -10.98
C PRO A 337 -20.64 -16.37 -12.10
N ARG A 338 -21.20 -16.93 -13.16
CA ARG A 338 -21.99 -16.21 -14.16
C ARG A 338 -23.39 -15.94 -13.63
N TRP A 339 -23.94 -14.78 -13.98
CA TRP A 339 -25.31 -14.42 -13.60
C TRP A 339 -26.36 -15.22 -14.36
N SER A 340 -26.06 -15.59 -15.62
CA SER A 340 -26.94 -16.36 -16.48
C SER A 340 -26.14 -17.20 -17.48
N ARG A 341 -26.78 -18.25 -18.00
CA ARG A 341 -26.24 -19.10 -19.08
C ARG A 341 -26.64 -18.50 -20.42
N GLU A 342 -25.76 -18.58 -21.40
CA GLU A 342 -26.08 -18.17 -22.77
C GLU A 342 -27.06 -19.16 -23.42
N VAL A 343 -26.86 -20.46 -23.18
CA VAL A 343 -27.76 -21.52 -23.68
C VAL A 343 -28.13 -22.52 -22.56
N PRO A 344 -29.32 -23.13 -22.61
CA PRO A 344 -29.71 -24.18 -21.68
C PRO A 344 -28.75 -25.38 -21.74
N ASN A 345 -28.64 -26.11 -20.61
CA ASN A 345 -27.84 -27.32 -20.56
C ASN A 345 -28.41 -28.41 -21.50
N GLY A 346 -27.53 -29.25 -22.08
CA GLY A 346 -27.94 -30.41 -22.88
C GLY A 346 -28.39 -30.10 -24.32
N ARG A 347 -28.19 -28.88 -24.82
CA ARG A 347 -28.39 -28.55 -26.23
C ARG A 347 -27.44 -29.36 -27.12
N ALA A 348 -27.97 -30.16 -28.04
CA ALA A 348 -27.18 -31.07 -28.87
C ALA A 348 -26.40 -30.37 -29.99
N ASP A 349 -26.90 -29.21 -30.42
CA ASP A 349 -26.38 -28.38 -31.53
C ASP A 349 -25.28 -27.41 -31.11
N VAL A 350 -24.83 -27.45 -29.86
CA VAL A 350 -23.78 -26.55 -29.33
C VAL A 350 -22.66 -27.31 -28.62
N ARG A 351 -21.51 -26.65 -28.51
CA ARG A 351 -20.36 -27.05 -27.69
C ARG A 351 -19.91 -25.84 -26.86
N THR A 352 -19.76 -26.01 -25.55
CA THR A 352 -19.33 -24.93 -24.66
C THR A 352 -17.81 -24.88 -24.53
N GLY A 353 -17.24 -23.68 -24.44
CA GLY A 353 -15.79 -23.49 -24.28
C GLY A 353 -15.29 -23.83 -22.86
N VAL A 354 -16.16 -23.65 -21.86
CA VAL A 354 -15.97 -24.09 -20.47
C VAL A 354 -16.98 -25.20 -20.14
N GLY A 355 -16.61 -26.12 -19.24
CA GLY A 355 -17.39 -27.34 -18.95
C GLY A 355 -18.86 -27.09 -18.59
N ASP A 356 -19.15 -26.03 -17.83
CA ASP A 356 -20.51 -25.55 -17.56
C ASP A 356 -20.54 -24.01 -17.60
N GLN A 357 -21.60 -23.41 -18.16
CA GLN A 357 -21.74 -21.96 -18.37
C GLN A 357 -22.16 -21.19 -17.10
N VAL A 358 -21.72 -21.69 -15.96
CA VAL A 358 -21.99 -21.12 -14.63
C VAL A 358 -20.78 -20.40 -14.05
N GLU A 359 -19.62 -20.51 -14.71
CA GLU A 359 -18.35 -19.95 -14.27
C GLU A 359 -17.99 -18.70 -15.09
N SER A 360 -17.75 -17.58 -14.40
CA SER A 360 -17.24 -16.34 -14.99
C SER A 360 -15.73 -16.21 -14.76
N ALA A 361 -15.24 -16.71 -13.62
CA ALA A 361 -13.82 -16.95 -13.44
C ALA A 361 -13.59 -18.03 -12.38
N ARG A 362 -12.48 -18.74 -12.53
CA ARG A 362 -11.90 -19.56 -11.47
C ARG A 362 -10.41 -19.37 -11.48
N THR A 363 -9.84 -18.86 -10.39
CA THR A 363 -8.43 -18.47 -10.35
C THR A 363 -7.74 -19.01 -9.12
N ILE A 364 -6.55 -19.57 -9.30
CA ILE A 364 -5.60 -19.87 -8.23
C ILE A 364 -4.48 -18.84 -8.34
N ARG A 365 -4.13 -18.22 -7.21
CA ARG A 365 -3.08 -17.21 -7.12
C ARG A 365 -2.04 -17.60 -6.07
N LEU A 366 -0.77 -17.35 -6.37
CA LEU A 366 0.37 -17.50 -5.49
C LEU A 366 1.22 -16.24 -5.59
N ASP A 367 1.71 -15.72 -4.47
CA ASP A 367 2.63 -14.59 -4.41
C ASP A 367 3.70 -14.87 -3.34
N ALA A 368 4.95 -14.56 -3.66
CA ALA A 368 6.08 -14.71 -2.78
C ALA A 368 6.99 -13.49 -2.89
N ARG A 369 7.32 -12.90 -1.74
CA ARG A 369 8.12 -11.67 -1.67
C ARG A 369 9.13 -11.77 -0.54
N GLY A 370 10.33 -11.26 -0.81
CA GLY A 370 11.43 -11.17 0.13
C GLY A 370 12.09 -9.80 0.05
N THR A 371 12.53 -9.30 1.19
CA THR A 371 13.35 -8.08 1.29
C THR A 371 14.55 -8.36 2.16
N ARG A 372 15.65 -7.68 1.86
CA ARG A 372 16.86 -7.68 2.66
C ARG A 372 17.35 -6.26 2.89
N GLN A 373 17.49 -5.88 4.15
CA GLN A 373 18.18 -4.66 4.53
C GLN A 373 19.69 -4.84 4.28
N LEU A 374 20.29 -3.94 3.51
CA LEU A 374 21.73 -3.95 3.19
C LEU A 374 22.46 -2.89 4.04
N GLY A 375 22.38 -3.03 5.37
CA GLY A 375 22.94 -2.05 6.30
C GLY A 375 22.37 -0.65 6.07
N LYS A 376 23.25 0.37 5.93
CA LYS A 376 22.88 1.75 5.61
C LYS A 376 22.76 2.03 4.10
N VAL A 377 23.06 1.04 3.25
CA VAL A 377 23.10 1.23 1.79
C VAL A 377 21.70 1.31 1.19
N GLY A 378 20.75 0.53 1.71
CA GLY A 378 19.37 0.50 1.24
C GLY A 378 18.66 -0.82 1.47
N VAL A 379 17.49 -0.97 0.87
CA VAL A 379 16.67 -2.19 0.89
C VAL A 379 16.69 -2.81 -0.49
N PHE A 380 17.08 -4.09 -0.58
CA PHE A 380 16.88 -4.88 -1.78
C PHE A 380 15.63 -5.76 -1.60
N GLY A 381 14.77 -5.79 -2.62
CA GLY A 381 13.58 -6.62 -2.65
C GLY A 381 13.52 -7.47 -3.90
N VAL A 382 12.99 -8.68 -3.75
CA VAL A 382 12.63 -9.56 -4.85
C VAL A 382 11.30 -10.21 -4.55
N GLY A 383 10.47 -10.36 -5.56
CA GLY A 383 9.21 -11.06 -5.43
C GLY A 383 8.67 -11.49 -6.77
N GLY A 384 7.59 -12.24 -6.73
CA GLY A 384 6.90 -12.67 -7.92
C GLY A 384 5.63 -13.41 -7.57
N GLY A 385 4.81 -13.59 -8.59
CA GLY A 385 3.52 -14.21 -8.44
C GLY A 385 3.10 -15.01 -9.66
N LEU A 386 2.15 -15.89 -9.44
CA LEU A 386 1.50 -16.73 -10.42
C LEU A 386 -0.01 -16.60 -10.22
N SER A 387 -0.74 -16.32 -11.28
CA SER A 387 -2.19 -16.45 -11.32
C SER A 387 -2.57 -17.31 -12.52
N GLN A 388 -3.38 -18.33 -12.30
CA GLN A 388 -3.82 -19.22 -13.36
C GLN A 388 -5.28 -19.61 -13.19
N GLY A 389 -5.92 -19.92 -14.31
CA GLY A 389 -7.23 -20.51 -14.32
C GLY A 389 -8.03 -20.12 -15.55
N SER A 390 -9.32 -19.90 -15.36
CA SER A 390 -10.28 -19.60 -16.42
C SER A 390 -10.96 -18.26 -16.19
N LEU A 391 -11.29 -17.57 -17.27
CA LEU A 391 -11.92 -16.25 -17.25
C LEU A 391 -12.85 -16.06 -18.44
N GLU A 392 -14.05 -15.57 -18.18
CA GLU A 392 -14.98 -15.04 -19.17
C GLU A 392 -14.61 -13.59 -19.50
N VAL A 393 -14.53 -13.30 -20.80
CA VAL A 393 -14.30 -11.98 -21.34
C VAL A 393 -15.36 -11.70 -22.42
N LEU A 394 -16.15 -10.66 -22.19
CA LEU A 394 -17.04 -10.15 -23.21
C LEU A 394 -16.21 -9.45 -24.28
N GLY A 395 -16.11 -10.07 -25.46
CA GLY A 395 -15.27 -9.59 -26.55
C GLY A 395 -15.86 -8.37 -27.28
N ILE A 396 -15.22 -8.03 -28.40
CA ILE A 396 -15.56 -6.85 -29.21
C ILE A 396 -16.34 -7.30 -30.46
N GLY A 397 -17.35 -6.51 -30.83
CA GLY A 397 -18.09 -6.72 -32.08
C GLY A 397 -18.84 -8.06 -32.10
N PRO A 398 -18.69 -8.90 -33.15
CA PRO A 398 -19.40 -10.18 -33.26
C PRO A 398 -18.90 -11.25 -32.29
N LEU A 399 -17.72 -11.06 -31.66
CA LEU A 399 -17.14 -11.99 -30.68
C LEU A 399 -17.70 -11.72 -29.27
N ASN A 400 -19.02 -11.67 -29.14
CA ASN A 400 -19.70 -11.16 -27.94
C ASN A 400 -19.41 -11.94 -26.65
N ASP A 401 -19.03 -13.22 -26.70
CA ASP A 401 -18.77 -14.03 -25.50
C ASP A 401 -17.58 -14.97 -25.71
N ILE A 402 -16.42 -14.55 -25.22
CA ILE A 402 -15.16 -15.30 -25.28
C ILE A 402 -14.85 -15.81 -23.88
N VAL A 403 -14.30 -17.02 -23.80
CA VAL A 403 -13.68 -17.54 -22.59
C VAL A 403 -12.20 -17.75 -22.83
N LEU A 404 -11.41 -17.44 -21.81
CA LEU A 404 -10.03 -17.90 -21.65
C LEU A 404 -10.11 -19.17 -20.78
N PRO A 405 -10.29 -20.37 -21.35
CA PRO A 405 -10.42 -21.59 -20.55
C PRO A 405 -9.16 -21.87 -19.73
N GLU A 406 -8.00 -21.45 -20.25
CA GLU A 406 -6.71 -21.52 -19.59
C GLU A 406 -5.93 -20.22 -19.84
N PHE A 407 -5.72 -19.45 -18.78
CA PHE A 407 -4.72 -18.38 -18.74
C PHE A 407 -3.70 -18.64 -17.65
N VAL A 408 -2.48 -18.16 -17.89
CA VAL A 408 -1.39 -18.14 -16.92
C VAL A 408 -0.73 -16.77 -16.97
N SER A 409 -0.75 -16.07 -15.84
CA SER A 409 -0.11 -14.79 -15.60
C SER A 409 1.01 -15.00 -14.59
N THR A 410 2.22 -14.54 -14.89
CA THR A 410 3.38 -14.64 -14.02
C THR A 410 4.08 -13.31 -13.97
N ASP A 411 4.52 -12.91 -12.79
CA ASP A 411 5.32 -11.71 -12.62
C ASP A 411 6.55 -11.96 -11.75
N VAL A 412 7.63 -11.25 -12.04
CA VAL A 412 8.81 -11.17 -11.19
C VAL A 412 9.18 -9.70 -11.06
N THR A 413 9.40 -9.26 -9.83
CA THR A 413 9.80 -7.89 -9.50
C THR A 413 11.07 -7.93 -8.67
N SER A 414 12.03 -7.09 -9.01
CA SER A 414 13.20 -6.81 -8.17
C SER A 414 13.36 -5.31 -8.03
N TYR A 415 13.78 -4.86 -6.86
CA TYR A 415 13.99 -3.44 -6.61
C TYR A 415 15.10 -3.21 -5.60
N PHE A 416 15.67 -2.03 -5.67
CA PHE A 416 16.63 -1.50 -4.71
C PHE A 416 16.24 -0.07 -4.38
N ASN A 417 16.06 0.22 -3.10
CA ASN A 417 15.74 1.55 -2.60
C ASN A 417 16.85 2.03 -1.67
N SER A 418 17.40 3.20 -1.93
CA SER A 418 18.35 3.91 -1.06
C SER A 418 17.93 5.36 -0.88
N ASP A 419 18.73 6.15 -0.16
CA ASP A 419 18.46 7.55 0.08
C ASP A 419 18.43 8.37 -1.22
N ASN A 420 19.33 8.07 -2.17
CA ASN A 420 19.50 8.83 -3.40
C ASN A 420 19.05 8.09 -4.66
N PHE A 421 18.86 6.77 -4.61
CA PHE A 421 18.53 5.99 -5.80
C PHE A 421 17.40 5.01 -5.53
N ASP A 422 16.45 4.94 -6.45
CA ASP A 422 15.49 3.86 -6.55
C ASP A 422 15.65 3.18 -7.90
N VAL A 423 15.86 1.87 -7.88
CA VAL A 423 15.93 1.03 -9.08
C VAL A 423 14.86 -0.04 -8.98
N ARG A 424 14.12 -0.26 -10.06
CA ARG A 424 13.13 -1.33 -10.15
C ARG A 424 13.22 -2.00 -11.51
N VAL A 425 13.07 -3.31 -11.51
CA VAL A 425 13.02 -4.14 -12.70
C VAL A 425 11.90 -5.14 -12.53
N PHE A 426 11.06 -5.27 -13.55
CA PHE A 426 9.98 -6.24 -13.55
C PHE A 426 9.86 -6.97 -14.88
N TRP A 427 9.44 -8.22 -14.78
CA TRP A 427 9.06 -9.07 -15.89
C TRP A 427 7.62 -9.52 -15.68
N ASN A 428 6.76 -9.31 -16.68
CA ASN A 428 5.39 -9.81 -16.71
C ASN A 428 5.25 -10.76 -17.90
N ARG A 429 4.70 -11.94 -17.67
CA ARG A 429 4.30 -12.88 -18.71
C ARG A 429 2.81 -13.17 -18.58
N LEU A 430 2.09 -13.13 -19.69
CA LEU A 430 0.73 -13.63 -19.78
C LEU A 430 0.65 -14.55 -20.99
N ARG A 431 0.13 -15.75 -20.79
CA ARG A 431 -0.28 -16.67 -21.84
C ARG A 431 -1.76 -16.97 -21.66
N ALA A 432 -2.52 -16.90 -22.73
CA ALA A 432 -3.93 -17.27 -22.72
C ALA A 432 -4.32 -17.91 -24.04
N ASP A 433 -5.07 -18.99 -23.96
CA ASP A 433 -5.82 -19.53 -25.09
C ASP A 433 -7.27 -19.02 -24.97
N SER A 434 -7.91 -18.71 -26.10
CA SER A 434 -9.28 -18.18 -26.14
C SER A 434 -10.17 -19.03 -27.03
N ALA A 435 -11.41 -19.20 -26.60
CA ALA A 435 -12.45 -19.93 -27.31
C ALA A 435 -13.78 -19.18 -27.18
N LEU A 436 -14.74 -19.45 -28.06
CA LEU A 436 -16.10 -18.96 -27.84
C LEU A 436 -16.72 -19.70 -26.66
N ASN A 437 -17.49 -18.98 -25.85
CA ASN A 437 -18.23 -19.58 -24.76
C ASN A 437 -19.24 -20.62 -25.27
N VAL A 438 -19.86 -20.37 -26.42
CA VAL A 438 -20.75 -21.30 -27.15
C VAL A 438 -20.32 -21.39 -28.61
N ASN A 439 -20.22 -22.62 -29.10
CA ASN A 439 -19.93 -22.94 -30.49
C ASN A 439 -21.10 -23.71 -31.08
N TYR A 440 -21.77 -23.17 -32.10
CA TYR A 440 -22.79 -23.92 -32.82
C TYR A 440 -22.14 -24.93 -33.77
N VAL A 441 -22.70 -26.14 -33.82
CA VAL A 441 -22.20 -27.19 -34.72
C VAL A 441 -22.26 -26.70 -36.17
N GLY A 442 -21.12 -26.73 -36.85
CA GLY A 442 -20.98 -26.26 -38.24
C GLY A 442 -20.59 -24.79 -38.40
N GLN A 443 -20.48 -24.02 -37.33
CA GLN A 443 -19.98 -22.64 -37.39
C GLN A 443 -18.44 -22.61 -37.44
N SER A 444 -17.86 -21.74 -38.28
CA SER A 444 -16.42 -21.49 -38.29
C SER A 444 -15.98 -20.83 -36.98
N LEU A 445 -14.93 -21.37 -36.37
CA LEU A 445 -14.38 -20.90 -35.10
C LEU A 445 -13.14 -20.04 -35.34
N LEU A 446 -12.94 -19.04 -34.47
CA LEU A 446 -11.75 -18.19 -34.43
C LEU A 446 -11.07 -18.36 -33.05
N PRO A 447 -10.44 -19.51 -32.77
CA PRO A 447 -9.63 -19.66 -31.57
C PRO A 447 -8.41 -18.75 -31.68
N ALA A 448 -8.02 -18.12 -30.57
CA ALA A 448 -6.83 -17.30 -30.54
C ALA A 448 -5.95 -17.69 -29.36
N ARG A 449 -4.66 -17.77 -29.59
CA ARG A 449 -3.64 -17.93 -28.57
C ARG A 449 -2.83 -16.66 -28.49
N ALA A 450 -2.75 -16.07 -27.31
CA ALA A 450 -1.98 -14.88 -27.02
C ALA A 450 -0.86 -15.20 -26.03
N GLU A 451 0.32 -14.66 -26.28
CA GLU A 451 1.43 -14.64 -25.35
C GLU A 451 2.08 -13.25 -25.36
N GLN A 452 2.25 -12.66 -24.18
CA GLN A 452 3.05 -11.46 -24.00
C GLN A 452 4.14 -11.69 -22.96
N ASN A 453 5.32 -11.16 -23.24
CA ASN A 453 6.44 -11.07 -22.33
C ASN A 453 6.90 -9.61 -22.30
N ILE A 454 6.74 -8.96 -21.15
CA ILE A 454 7.05 -7.56 -20.95
C ILE A 454 8.19 -7.46 -19.93
N PHE A 455 9.23 -6.72 -20.27
CA PHE A 455 10.30 -6.38 -19.36
C PHE A 455 10.34 -4.87 -19.20
N ASP A 456 10.35 -4.39 -17.97
CA ASP A 456 10.45 -2.97 -17.66
C ASP A 456 11.56 -2.75 -16.64
N ALA A 457 12.31 -1.67 -16.83
CA ALA A 457 13.30 -1.19 -15.88
C ALA A 457 13.13 0.32 -15.68
N GLU A 458 13.21 0.79 -14.45
CA GLU A 458 13.18 2.20 -14.12
C GLU A 458 14.23 2.50 -13.04
N MET A 459 14.98 3.58 -13.23
CA MET A 459 15.91 4.12 -12.26
C MET A 459 15.55 5.58 -11.99
N VAL A 460 15.56 5.97 -10.72
CA VAL A 460 15.26 7.32 -10.25
C VAL A 460 16.37 7.77 -9.31
N TYR A 461 16.98 8.90 -9.63
CA TYR A 461 17.84 9.65 -8.73
C TYR A 461 17.00 10.66 -7.94
N LYS A 462 17.28 10.80 -6.64
CA LYS A 462 16.60 11.68 -5.69
C LYS A 462 17.61 12.62 -5.05
N ALA A 463 17.31 13.91 -5.09
CA ALA A 463 18.07 14.96 -4.43
C ALA A 463 17.13 15.88 -3.66
N LYS A 464 17.47 16.15 -2.39
CA LYS A 464 16.82 17.19 -1.59
C LYS A 464 17.84 18.29 -1.33
N LEU A 465 17.48 19.51 -1.67
CA LEU A 465 18.34 20.69 -1.57
C LEU A 465 17.67 21.72 -0.67
N GLU A 466 18.29 22.05 0.46
CA GLU A 466 17.86 23.16 1.32
C GLU A 466 18.59 24.43 0.87
N LEU A 467 17.87 25.33 0.20
CA LEU A 467 18.39 26.54 -0.42
C LEU A 467 18.17 27.78 0.48
N GLY A 468 18.35 27.61 1.79
CA GLY A 468 18.10 28.63 2.81
C GLY A 468 17.01 28.22 3.80
N LYS A 469 16.62 29.14 4.70
CA LYS A 469 15.66 28.84 5.79
C LYS A 469 14.23 28.54 5.32
N ASP A 470 13.83 29.13 4.20
CA ASP A 470 12.45 29.07 3.70
C ASP A 470 12.38 28.54 2.26
N LEU A 471 13.44 27.91 1.77
CA LEU A 471 13.49 27.40 0.40
C LEU A 471 14.02 25.97 0.42
N ALA A 472 13.18 25.02 0.03
CA ALA A 472 13.56 23.62 -0.08
C ALA A 472 13.14 23.07 -1.44
N ASN A 473 13.96 22.20 -2.01
CA ASN A 473 13.74 21.62 -3.32
C ASN A 473 13.83 20.08 -3.22
N ASP A 474 12.85 19.36 -3.78
CA ASP A 474 12.84 17.90 -3.96
C ASP A 474 12.88 17.61 -5.46
N LEU A 475 14.06 17.22 -5.93
CA LEU A 475 14.36 16.95 -7.32
C LEU A 475 14.45 15.45 -7.54
N ARG A 476 13.78 14.97 -8.59
CA ARG A 476 13.86 13.58 -9.04
C ARG A 476 14.05 13.51 -10.54
N VAL A 477 15.07 12.76 -10.95
CA VAL A 477 15.39 12.53 -12.35
C VAL A 477 15.36 11.04 -12.59
N GLY A 478 14.62 10.60 -13.60
CA GLY A 478 14.48 9.19 -13.88
C GLY A 478 14.61 8.82 -15.34
N ALA A 479 15.00 7.57 -15.56
CA ALA A 479 15.03 6.93 -16.86
C ALA A 479 14.24 5.61 -16.78
N ALA A 480 13.49 5.31 -17.83
CA ALA A 480 12.72 4.07 -17.93
C ALA A 480 12.90 3.41 -19.29
N TYR A 481 12.87 2.09 -19.29
CA TYR A 481 12.94 1.24 -20.46
C TYR A 481 11.85 0.18 -20.38
N ARG A 482 11.10 -0.02 -21.46
CA ARG A 482 10.11 -1.11 -21.58
C ARG A 482 10.29 -1.85 -22.88
N TYR A 483 10.58 -3.14 -22.77
CA TYR A 483 10.60 -4.08 -23.87
C TYR A 483 9.31 -4.90 -23.88
N LYS A 484 8.72 -5.04 -25.06
CA LYS A 484 7.52 -5.86 -25.27
C LYS A 484 7.79 -6.90 -26.34
N ASN A 485 7.44 -8.13 -26.04
CA ASN A 485 7.41 -9.25 -26.99
C ASN A 485 6.00 -9.84 -26.96
N VAL A 486 5.25 -9.68 -28.05
CA VAL A 486 3.85 -10.07 -28.15
C VAL A 486 3.64 -10.98 -29.36
N ALA A 487 3.12 -12.18 -29.10
CA ALA A 487 2.69 -13.15 -30.09
C ALA A 487 1.18 -13.37 -29.96
N TRP A 488 0.45 -13.35 -31.06
CA TRP A 488 -0.99 -13.61 -31.05
C TRP A 488 -1.43 -14.17 -32.39
N THR A 489 -2.38 -15.11 -32.39
CA THR A 489 -2.87 -15.80 -33.62
C THR A 489 -3.25 -14.86 -34.76
N TYR A 490 -3.74 -13.65 -34.46
CA TYR A 490 -4.16 -12.69 -35.48
C TYR A 490 -3.08 -11.69 -35.89
N LEU A 491 -1.92 -11.69 -35.22
CA LEU A 491 -0.77 -10.94 -35.69
C LEU A 491 -0.09 -11.73 -36.81
N ASP A 492 0.38 -11.00 -37.81
CA ASP A 492 1.16 -11.53 -38.94
C ASP A 492 2.49 -12.14 -38.51
N GLN A 493 3.05 -11.65 -37.40
CA GLN A 493 4.31 -12.10 -36.83
C GLN A 493 4.38 -11.74 -35.34
N VAL A 494 5.39 -12.30 -34.65
CA VAL A 494 5.75 -11.85 -33.30
C VAL A 494 6.20 -10.39 -33.37
N ARG A 495 5.59 -9.53 -32.56
CA ARG A 495 5.86 -8.10 -32.54
C ARG A 495 6.73 -7.73 -31.35
N PHE A 496 7.73 -6.88 -31.61
CA PHE A 496 8.69 -6.40 -30.63
C PHE A 496 8.64 -4.88 -30.56
N GLU A 497 8.62 -4.31 -29.36
CA GLU A 497 8.69 -2.86 -29.15
C GLU A 497 9.69 -2.50 -28.06
N HIS A 498 10.51 -1.48 -28.31
CA HIS A 498 11.46 -0.90 -27.37
C HIS A 498 11.06 0.54 -27.04
N HIS A 499 10.52 0.76 -25.85
CA HIS A 499 10.13 2.09 -25.37
C HIS A 499 11.21 2.62 -24.44
N TYR A 500 11.51 3.91 -24.57
CA TYR A 500 12.49 4.61 -23.74
C TYR A 500 11.84 5.88 -23.20
N ALA A 501 12.16 6.23 -21.96
CA ALA A 501 11.69 7.48 -21.39
C ALA A 501 12.72 8.13 -20.48
N LEU A 502 12.70 9.45 -20.47
CA LEU A 502 13.36 10.28 -19.46
C LEU A 502 12.31 11.16 -18.81
N PHE A 503 12.41 11.32 -17.49
CA PHE A 503 11.50 12.19 -16.75
C PHE A 503 12.19 12.96 -15.64
N LEU A 504 11.55 14.07 -15.28
CA LEU A 504 11.96 15.01 -14.26
C LEU A 504 10.73 15.35 -13.41
N HIS A 505 10.91 15.39 -12.11
CA HIS A 505 10.00 15.95 -11.13
C HIS A 505 10.78 16.94 -10.27
N ASP A 506 10.26 18.15 -10.13
CA ASP A 506 10.84 19.18 -9.29
C ASP A 506 9.75 19.80 -8.43
N GLU A 507 9.94 19.77 -7.12
CA GLU A 507 9.06 20.42 -6.15
C GLU A 507 9.83 21.48 -5.37
N LEU A 508 9.46 22.74 -5.57
CA LEU A 508 10.04 23.89 -4.88
C LEU A 508 9.09 24.39 -3.80
N LYS A 509 9.48 24.27 -2.54
CA LYS A 509 8.74 24.78 -1.37
C LYS A 509 9.23 26.18 -1.03
N LEU A 510 8.31 27.14 -1.10
CA LEU A 510 8.50 28.54 -0.75
C LEU A 510 7.88 28.79 0.63
N GLY A 511 8.67 28.52 1.67
CA GLY A 511 8.23 28.54 3.06
C GLY A 511 7.14 27.49 3.34
N PRO A 512 6.34 27.67 4.41
CA PRO A 512 5.27 26.75 4.76
C PRO A 512 3.98 26.96 3.96
N ALA A 513 3.89 28.03 3.16
CA ALA A 513 2.63 28.51 2.59
C ALA A 513 2.45 28.15 1.11
N VAL A 514 3.52 27.96 0.35
CA VAL A 514 3.42 27.74 -1.11
C VAL A 514 4.39 26.66 -1.54
N ALA A 515 3.93 25.78 -2.43
CA ALA A 515 4.78 24.84 -3.16
C ALA A 515 4.49 24.94 -4.67
N LEU A 516 5.54 24.87 -5.48
CA LEU A 516 5.49 24.83 -6.93
C LEU A 516 5.97 23.46 -7.39
N VAL A 517 5.26 22.85 -8.33
CA VAL A 517 5.64 21.55 -8.90
C VAL A 517 5.80 21.70 -10.40
N ALA A 518 6.93 21.24 -10.93
CA ALA A 518 7.20 21.13 -12.35
C ALA A 518 7.58 19.69 -12.68
N ASP A 519 6.91 19.11 -13.67
CA ASP A 519 7.26 17.79 -14.19
C ASP A 519 7.38 17.82 -15.69
N TYR A 520 8.27 16.99 -16.18
CA TYR A 520 8.45 16.81 -17.60
C TYR A 520 8.87 15.38 -17.90
N ARG A 521 8.21 14.77 -18.89
CA ARG A 521 8.58 13.45 -19.39
C ARG A 521 8.57 13.43 -20.90
N VAL A 522 9.52 12.70 -21.46
CA VAL A 522 9.60 12.38 -22.88
C VAL A 522 9.66 10.87 -23.05
N ASP A 523 8.76 10.32 -23.87
CA ASP A 523 8.69 8.89 -24.21
C ASP A 523 8.93 8.70 -25.72
N TRP A 524 9.83 7.79 -26.11
CA TRP A 524 9.90 7.31 -27.50
C TRP A 524 8.80 6.28 -27.73
N VAL A 525 7.90 6.55 -28.68
CA VAL A 525 6.79 5.65 -29.03
C VAL A 525 7.11 4.96 -30.36
N PRO A 526 7.53 3.68 -30.35
CA PRO A 526 8.08 3.01 -31.53
C PRO A 526 7.13 2.97 -32.72
N TYR A 527 5.87 2.61 -32.50
CA TYR A 527 4.87 2.53 -33.56
C TYR A 527 4.62 3.87 -34.27
N LEU A 528 4.76 4.99 -33.55
CA LEU A 528 4.56 6.33 -34.10
C LEU A 528 5.85 6.97 -34.61
N GLU A 529 6.99 6.29 -34.41
CA GLU A 529 8.35 6.78 -34.71
C GLU A 529 8.60 8.22 -34.25
N ARG A 530 8.10 8.57 -33.06
CA ARG A 530 8.20 9.93 -32.51
C ARG A 530 8.34 9.96 -31.00
N PHE A 531 8.89 11.08 -30.54
CA PHE A 531 8.86 11.43 -29.12
C PHE A 531 7.52 12.04 -28.73
N GLN A 532 6.96 11.53 -27.64
CA GLN A 532 5.78 12.08 -26.99
C GLN A 532 6.21 12.80 -25.71
N GLN A 533 5.83 14.07 -25.59
CA GLN A 533 6.15 14.90 -24.44
C GLN A 533 4.93 15.03 -23.53
N SER A 534 5.16 15.07 -22.22
CA SER A 534 4.13 15.19 -21.20
C SER A 534 4.55 16.14 -20.07
N PRO A 535 4.45 17.47 -20.26
CA PRO A 535 4.64 18.44 -19.18
C PRO A 535 3.49 18.46 -18.16
N ARG A 536 3.81 18.81 -16.91
CA ARG A 536 2.86 19.21 -15.86
C ARG A 536 3.43 20.38 -15.05
N GLY A 537 2.56 21.30 -14.68
CA GLY A 537 2.84 22.36 -13.70
C GLY A 537 1.73 22.43 -12.66
N ALA A 538 2.09 22.63 -11.39
CA ALA A 538 1.12 22.83 -10.32
C ALA A 538 1.58 23.89 -9.31
N ILE A 539 0.61 24.56 -8.69
CA ILE A 539 0.78 25.42 -7.53
C ILE A 539 -0.08 24.90 -6.38
N LEU A 540 0.51 24.80 -5.21
CA LEU A 540 -0.15 24.48 -3.97
C LEU A 540 0.01 25.67 -3.03
N VAL A 541 -1.10 26.11 -2.46
CA VAL A 541 -1.15 27.14 -1.44
C VAL A 541 -1.74 26.52 -0.19
N HIS A 542 -1.09 26.71 0.95
CA HIS A 542 -1.48 26.19 2.26
C HIS A 542 -1.93 27.34 3.17
N PRO A 543 -3.20 27.80 3.10
CA PRO A 543 -3.71 28.86 3.98
C PRO A 543 -3.62 28.50 5.47
N SER A 544 -3.58 27.20 5.79
CA SER A 544 -3.40 26.67 7.14
C SER A 544 -2.69 25.30 7.07
N LYS A 545 -2.27 24.76 8.22
CA LYS A 545 -1.71 23.40 8.32
C LYS A 545 -2.70 22.29 7.95
N GLN A 546 -3.99 22.60 7.79
CA GLN A 546 -5.06 21.62 7.52
C GLN A 546 -5.77 21.87 6.20
N SER A 547 -5.39 22.91 5.46
CA SER A 547 -6.10 23.34 4.26
C SER A 547 -5.12 23.57 3.13
N THR A 548 -5.48 23.13 1.94
CA THR A 548 -4.65 23.33 0.74
C THR A 548 -5.55 23.65 -0.44
N VAL A 549 -5.21 24.72 -1.14
CA VAL A 549 -5.79 25.07 -2.44
C VAL A 549 -4.76 24.71 -3.49
N ARG A 550 -5.15 23.95 -4.51
CA ARG A 550 -4.25 23.48 -5.56
C ARG A 550 -4.81 23.79 -6.94
N GLY A 551 -3.92 24.18 -7.85
CA GLY A 551 -4.21 24.32 -9.27
C GLY A 551 -3.13 23.59 -10.08
N SER A 552 -3.52 22.82 -11.09
CA SER A 552 -2.58 22.11 -11.94
C SER A 552 -3.03 22.06 -13.40
N ILE A 553 -2.05 22.09 -14.30
CA ILE A 553 -2.21 21.90 -15.74
C ILE A 553 -1.23 20.83 -16.19
N ALA A 554 -1.71 19.91 -17.02
CA ALA A 554 -0.91 18.77 -17.47
C ALA A 554 -1.43 18.24 -18.80
N THR A 555 -0.53 17.68 -19.59
CA THR A 555 -0.87 16.87 -20.76
C THR A 555 -0.67 15.39 -20.46
N ALA A 556 -1.47 14.52 -21.06
CA ALA A 556 -1.25 13.09 -21.03
C ALA A 556 -1.57 12.45 -22.38
N PHE A 557 -1.12 11.21 -22.54
CA PHE A 557 -1.34 10.45 -23.75
C PHE A 557 -1.59 8.98 -23.44
N ARG A 558 -2.26 8.32 -24.39
CA ARG A 558 -2.39 6.87 -24.49
C ARG A 558 -1.63 6.44 -25.73
N LYS A 559 -0.89 5.34 -25.65
CA LYS A 559 -0.27 4.73 -26.84
C LYS A 559 -1.29 3.80 -27.52
N PRO A 560 -1.26 3.67 -28.86
CA PRO A 560 -1.99 2.61 -29.53
C PRO A 560 -1.62 1.22 -28.98
N THR A 561 -2.60 0.33 -28.88
CA THR A 561 -2.41 -1.07 -28.45
C THR A 561 -1.91 -1.91 -29.63
N PHE A 562 -1.49 -3.15 -29.39
CA PHE A 562 -1.08 -4.02 -30.51
C PHE A 562 -2.28 -4.38 -31.39
N LEU A 563 -3.47 -4.50 -30.79
CA LEU A 563 -4.75 -4.62 -31.49
C LEU A 563 -4.97 -3.45 -32.47
N GLU A 564 -4.70 -2.22 -32.04
CA GLU A 564 -4.91 -1.01 -32.87
C GLU A 564 -3.78 -0.75 -33.88
N SER A 565 -2.57 -1.22 -33.57
CA SER A 565 -1.35 -0.90 -34.31
C SER A 565 -1.02 -1.90 -35.42
N TYR A 566 -1.25 -3.19 -35.16
CA TYR A 566 -0.74 -4.27 -36.00
C TYR A 566 -1.83 -5.13 -36.62
N LEU A 567 -3.09 -4.97 -36.22
CA LEU A 567 -4.20 -5.52 -36.98
C LEU A 567 -4.68 -4.50 -38.02
N SER A 568 -4.83 -4.95 -39.26
CA SER A 568 -5.46 -4.17 -40.33
C SER A 568 -7.00 -4.17 -40.20
N LEU A 569 -7.50 -3.99 -38.97
CA LEU A 569 -8.93 -3.95 -38.67
C LEU A 569 -9.28 -2.60 -38.04
N PRO A 570 -10.27 -1.86 -38.57
CA PRO A 570 -10.76 -0.65 -37.93
C PRO A 570 -11.58 -1.06 -36.70
N ILE A 571 -10.91 -1.27 -35.56
CA ILE A 571 -11.55 -1.58 -34.29
C ILE A 571 -11.71 -0.26 -33.53
N GLN A 572 -12.96 0.17 -33.33
CA GLN A 572 -13.28 1.29 -32.45
C GLN A 572 -13.51 0.73 -31.05
N LEU A 573 -12.59 1.02 -30.13
CA LEU A 573 -12.63 0.61 -28.72
C LEU A 573 -13.41 1.59 -27.85
#